data_AF-A0A6J6CS41-F1
#
_entry.id   AF-A0A6J6CS41-F1
#
_cell.length_a   1.000
_cell.length_b   1.000
_cell.length_c   1.000
_cell.angle_alpha   90.00
_cell.angle_beta   90.00
_cell.angle_gamma   90.00
#
_symmetry.space_group_name_H-M   'P 1'
#
loop_
_entity.id
_entity.type
_entity.pdbx_description
1 polymer ?
#
loop_
_entity_poly.entity_id
_entity_poly.type
_entity_poly.pdbx_seq_one_letter_code
_entity_poly.pdbx_strand_id
1 'polypeptide(L)'
;MRRLSDDLGVAVTSIYWHVGNRDAVLDGLVDRLLDRMETLRAIGDTPLERMASLARQLRSTLLERQHLVGLAHERDRSPAMFLPVQQALAIELEAIGLRGSAAALRLRALQVHVISSVLMDRAAARNASHGTVDPDLWPADFADRELVAALADPAAYDTVFEYGLQSLLAGLAASD
;
A
#
# COMPACT_ATOMS: atom_id res chain seq x y z
N MET A 1 26.15 3.12 10.36
CA MET A 1 26.71 4.13 11.28
C MET A 1 27.81 4.95 10.62
N ARG A 2 28.91 4.36 10.15
CA ARG A 2 29.96 5.14 9.43
C ARG A 2 29.44 5.96 8.25
N ARG A 3 28.69 5.34 7.32
CA ARG A 3 28.08 6.11 6.21
C ARG A 3 27.18 7.25 6.71
N LEU A 4 26.39 7.01 7.76
CA LEU A 4 25.51 8.03 8.34
C LEU A 4 26.30 9.18 8.97
N SER A 5 27.44 8.90 9.62
CA SER A 5 28.31 9.95 10.16
C SER A 5 28.94 10.79 9.06
N ASP A 6 29.35 10.15 7.97
CA ASP A 6 29.93 10.82 6.81
C ASP A 6 28.89 11.73 6.14
N ASP A 7 27.65 11.24 5.94
CA ASP A 7 26.54 12.00 5.37
C ASP A 7 26.14 13.21 6.25
N LEU A 8 26.26 13.09 7.57
CA LEU A 8 25.93 14.15 8.52
C LEU A 8 27.10 15.09 8.84
N GLY A 9 28.32 14.77 8.40
CA GLY A 9 29.53 15.55 8.72
C GLY A 9 29.88 15.59 10.21
N VAL A 10 29.50 14.58 10.99
CA VAL A 10 29.74 14.50 12.44
C VAL A 10 30.53 13.24 12.79
N ALA A 11 31.15 13.20 13.98
CA ALA A 11 31.76 11.97 14.47
C ALA A 11 30.69 10.90 14.79
N VAL A 12 31.00 9.61 14.56
CA VAL A 12 30.10 8.49 14.91
C VAL A 12 29.71 8.52 16.39
N THR A 13 30.63 8.93 17.26
CA THR A 13 30.39 9.07 18.71
C THR A 13 29.32 10.11 19.02
N SER A 14 29.27 11.23 18.28
CA SER A 14 28.23 12.25 18.42
C SER A 14 26.84 11.68 18.10
N ILE A 15 26.74 10.79 17.12
CA ILE A 15 25.47 10.11 16.81
C ILE A 15 25.06 9.22 17.99
N TYR A 16 25.96 8.37 18.49
CA TYR A 16 25.64 7.49 19.61
C TYR A 16 25.23 8.25 20.89
N TRP A 17 25.70 9.48 21.11
CA TRP A 17 25.22 10.31 22.22
C TRP A 17 23.72 10.64 22.14
N HIS A 18 23.16 10.77 20.94
CA HIS A 18 21.76 11.14 20.76
C HIS A 18 20.82 9.94 20.64
N VAL A 19 21.28 8.87 19.99
CA VAL A 19 20.42 7.72 19.63
C VAL A 19 20.92 6.40 20.20
N GLY A 20 22.04 6.37 20.92
CA GLY A 20 22.54 5.18 21.62
C GLY A 20 23.21 4.16 20.70
N ASN A 21 22.48 3.53 19.79
CA ASN A 21 22.99 2.49 18.89
C ASN A 21 22.32 2.51 17.50
N ARG A 22 22.72 1.59 16.62
CA ARG A 22 22.14 1.48 15.26
C ARG A 22 20.67 1.09 15.28
N ASP A 23 20.26 0.19 16.17
CA ASP A 23 18.87 -0.28 16.23
C ASP A 23 17.93 0.84 16.63
N ALA A 24 18.31 1.67 17.59
CA ALA A 24 17.55 2.84 17.99
C ALA A 24 17.41 3.89 16.86
N VAL A 25 18.39 4.01 15.94
CA VAL A 25 18.22 4.80 14.71
C VAL A 25 17.14 4.21 13.83
N LEU A 26 17.17 2.89 13.61
CA LEU A 26 16.21 2.20 12.77
C LEU A 26 14.80 2.25 13.37
N ASP A 27 14.68 2.12 14.69
CA ASP A 27 13.43 2.23 15.42
C ASP A 27 12.85 3.64 15.27
N GLY A 28 13.67 4.69 15.44
CA GLY A 28 13.23 6.06 15.20
C GLY A 28 12.79 6.34 13.75
N LEU A 29 13.35 5.64 12.75
CA LEU A 29 12.86 5.71 11.37
C LEU A 29 11.49 5.04 11.20
N VAL A 30 11.25 3.93 11.91
CA VAL A 30 9.94 3.27 11.94
C VAL A 30 8.92 4.15 12.67
N ASP A 31 9.28 4.77 13.79
CA ASP A 31 8.39 5.69 14.50
C ASP A 31 7.95 6.86 13.61
N ARG A 32 8.87 7.45 12.84
CA ARG A 32 8.51 8.48 11.83
C ARG A 32 7.63 7.97 10.69
N LEU A 33 7.67 6.68 10.37
CA LEU A 33 6.71 6.07 9.45
C LEU A 33 5.33 5.97 10.11
N LEU A 34 5.26 5.52 11.36
CA LEU A 34 4.01 5.45 12.12
C LEU A 34 3.37 6.83 12.27
N ASP A 35 4.14 7.86 12.62
CA ASP A 35 3.67 9.25 12.68
C ASP A 35 3.07 9.70 11.33
N ARG A 36 3.70 9.32 10.21
CA ARG A 36 3.15 9.62 8.88
C ARG A 36 1.81 8.89 8.66
N MET A 37 1.66 7.65 9.07
CA MET A 37 0.40 6.92 8.95
C MET A 37 -0.71 7.59 9.77
N GLU A 38 -0.38 8.17 10.92
CA GLU A 38 -1.33 8.94 11.74
C GLU A 38 -1.79 10.25 11.11
N THR A 39 -1.16 10.73 10.03
CA THR A 39 -1.59 11.93 9.29
C THR A 39 -2.57 11.64 8.15
N LEU A 40 -2.85 10.37 7.84
CA LEU A 40 -3.80 10.01 6.80
C LEU A 40 -5.22 10.44 7.21
N ARG A 41 -5.93 11.15 6.33
CA ARG A 41 -7.27 11.69 6.61
C ARG A 41 -8.23 11.30 5.50
N ALA A 42 -9.45 10.96 5.86
CA ALA A 42 -10.50 10.70 4.88
C ALA A 42 -10.90 12.01 4.20
N ILE A 43 -10.90 12.05 2.87
CA ILE A 43 -11.24 13.23 2.07
C ILE A 43 -12.28 12.83 1.02
N GLY A 44 -13.38 13.55 0.94
CA GLY A 44 -14.50 13.28 0.03
C GLY A 44 -15.83 13.65 0.67
N ASP A 45 -16.87 13.77 -0.15
CA ASP A 45 -18.21 14.18 0.29
C ASP A 45 -19.03 12.96 0.74
N THR A 46 -18.76 11.79 0.15
CA THR A 46 -19.41 10.52 0.49
C THR A 46 -18.48 9.58 1.26
N PRO A 47 -19.00 8.60 2.03
CA PRO A 47 -18.18 7.56 2.64
C PRO A 47 -17.33 6.77 1.63
N LEU A 48 -17.87 6.52 0.44
CA LEU A 48 -17.16 5.81 -0.64
C LEU A 48 -15.94 6.61 -1.15
N GLU A 49 -16.12 7.91 -1.40
CA GLU A 49 -15.01 8.79 -1.79
C GLU A 49 -13.94 8.90 -0.69
N ARG A 50 -14.39 8.98 0.56
CA ARG A 50 -13.52 9.00 1.74
C ARG A 50 -12.68 7.72 1.87
N MET A 51 -13.29 6.55 1.68
CA MET A 51 -12.56 5.27 1.62
C MET A 51 -11.59 5.20 0.44
N ALA A 52 -12.00 5.66 -0.75
CA ALA A 52 -11.12 5.72 -1.92
C ALA A 52 -9.88 6.60 -1.66
N SER A 53 -10.09 7.76 -1.04
CA SER A 53 -9.02 8.68 -0.67
C SER A 53 -8.03 8.05 0.33
N LEU A 54 -8.53 7.36 1.36
CA LEU A 54 -7.67 6.64 2.32
C LEU A 54 -6.85 5.54 1.62
N ALA A 55 -7.46 4.77 0.72
CA ALA A 55 -6.78 3.71 -0.02
C ALA A 55 -5.65 4.28 -0.91
N ARG A 56 -5.89 5.40 -1.60
CA ARG A 56 -4.89 6.08 -2.43
C ARG A 56 -3.74 6.64 -1.61
N GLN A 57 -4.04 7.34 -0.51
CA GLN A 57 -3.01 7.91 0.36
C GLN A 57 -2.15 6.81 1.01
N LEU A 58 -2.79 5.70 1.41
CA LEU A 58 -2.08 4.53 1.91
C LEU A 58 -1.14 3.97 0.84
N ARG A 59 -1.64 3.74 -0.39
CA ARG A 59 -0.83 3.24 -1.50
C ARG A 59 0.38 4.13 -1.78
N SER A 60 0.18 5.44 -1.93
CA SER A 60 1.28 6.39 -2.18
C SER A 60 2.30 6.36 -1.04
N THR A 61 1.85 6.36 0.22
CA THR A 61 2.75 6.29 1.38
C THR A 61 3.59 5.00 1.37
N LEU A 62 2.99 3.86 1.04
CA LEU A 62 3.69 2.58 0.97
C LEU A 62 4.70 2.51 -0.20
N LEU A 63 4.40 3.13 -1.34
CA LEU A 63 5.31 3.24 -2.47
C LEU A 63 6.51 4.15 -2.15
N GLU A 64 6.24 5.34 -1.60
CA GLU A 64 7.24 6.35 -1.26
C GLU A 64 8.18 5.87 -0.14
N ARG A 65 7.65 5.13 0.84
CA ARG A 65 8.39 4.73 2.05
C ARG A 65 8.72 3.25 2.10
N GLN A 66 8.86 2.64 0.94
CA GLN A 66 8.97 1.19 0.75
C GLN A 66 10.03 0.47 1.61
N HIS A 67 11.17 1.11 1.87
CA HIS A 67 12.22 0.54 2.72
C HIS A 67 11.85 0.56 4.20
N LEU A 68 11.15 1.60 4.64
CA LEU A 68 10.66 1.71 6.01
C LEU A 68 9.50 0.76 6.27
N VAL A 69 8.67 0.47 5.26
CA VAL A 69 7.62 -0.55 5.35
C VAL A 69 8.23 -1.94 5.60
N GLY A 70 9.28 -2.31 4.86
CA GLY A 70 10.01 -3.55 5.09
C GLY A 70 10.63 -3.61 6.50
N LEU A 71 11.26 -2.50 6.92
CA LEU A 71 11.85 -2.37 8.25
C LEU A 71 10.83 -2.49 9.39
N ALA A 72 9.65 -1.89 9.22
CA ALA A 72 8.54 -1.98 10.16
C ALA A 72 7.98 -3.41 10.24
N HIS A 73 7.98 -4.14 9.13
CA HIS A 73 7.61 -5.55 9.10
C HIS A 73 8.62 -6.42 9.85
N GLU A 74 9.92 -6.26 9.58
CA GLU A 74 11.01 -6.98 10.27
C GLU A 74 11.02 -6.76 11.80
N ARG A 75 10.41 -5.66 12.27
CA ARG A 75 10.32 -5.27 13.68
C ARG A 75 8.95 -5.55 14.32
N ASP A 76 8.08 -6.30 13.66
CA ASP A 76 6.71 -6.60 14.11
C ASP A 76 5.84 -5.34 14.37
N ARG A 77 6.15 -4.23 13.71
CA ARG A 77 5.42 -2.94 13.83
C ARG A 77 4.31 -2.77 12.78
N SER A 78 4.14 -3.74 11.88
CA SER A 78 3.09 -3.71 10.85
C SER A 78 1.67 -3.50 11.42
N PRO A 79 1.24 -4.15 12.52
CA PRO A 79 -0.09 -3.90 13.08
C PRO A 79 -0.28 -2.45 13.53
N ALA A 80 0.70 -1.87 14.22
CA ALA A 80 0.65 -0.48 14.67
C ALA A 80 0.65 0.50 13.49
N MET A 81 1.45 0.21 12.45
CA MET A 81 1.54 1.01 11.23
C MET A 81 0.18 1.13 10.51
N PHE A 82 -0.58 0.03 10.41
CA PHE A 82 -1.87 0.03 9.70
C PHE A 82 -3.06 0.47 10.56
N LEU A 83 -2.94 0.47 11.89
CA LEU A 83 -4.07 0.76 12.78
C LEU A 83 -4.77 2.11 12.48
N PRO A 84 -4.09 3.24 12.23
CA PRO A 84 -4.76 4.51 11.97
C PRO A 84 -5.68 4.47 10.75
N VAL A 85 -5.21 3.90 9.64
CA VAL A 85 -6.02 3.78 8.42
C VAL A 85 -7.13 2.74 8.57
N GLN A 86 -6.91 1.67 9.35
CA GLN A 86 -7.97 0.70 9.67
C GLN A 86 -9.09 1.34 10.49
N GLN A 87 -8.76 2.17 11.48
CA GLN A 87 -9.75 2.91 12.27
C GLN A 87 -10.53 3.88 11.39
N ALA A 88 -9.86 4.62 10.52
CA ALA A 88 -10.52 5.54 9.59
C ALA A 88 -11.46 4.80 8.62
N LEU A 89 -11.02 3.69 8.02
CA LEU A 89 -11.87 2.86 7.16
C LEU A 89 -13.06 2.26 7.92
N ALA A 90 -12.87 1.85 9.18
CA ALA A 90 -13.95 1.30 10.00
C ALA A 90 -15.06 2.33 10.27
N ILE A 91 -14.69 3.60 10.51
CA ILE A 91 -15.65 4.70 10.67
C ILE A 91 -16.49 4.88 9.40
N GLU A 92 -15.86 4.85 8.22
CA GLU A 92 -16.59 5.01 6.95
C GLU A 92 -17.48 3.81 6.62
N LEU A 93 -17.04 2.59 6.94
CA LEU A 93 -17.86 1.38 6.80
C LEU A 93 -19.08 1.43 7.74
N GLU A 94 -18.91 1.90 8.97
CA GLU A 94 -20.01 2.08 9.90
C GLU A 94 -21.01 3.14 9.41
N ALA A 95 -20.53 4.22 8.78
CA ALA A 95 -21.39 5.26 8.22
C ALA A 95 -22.33 4.76 7.10
N ILE A 96 -22.01 3.63 6.47
CA ILE A 96 -22.87 2.94 5.49
C ILE A 96 -23.55 1.69 6.08
N GLY A 97 -23.59 1.56 7.41
CA GLY A 97 -24.31 0.49 8.10
C GLY A 97 -23.56 -0.84 8.21
N LEU A 98 -22.33 -0.96 7.72
CA LEU A 98 -21.53 -2.17 7.84
C LEU A 98 -20.84 -2.25 9.21
N ARG A 99 -21.01 -3.38 9.90
CA ARG A 99 -20.39 -3.63 11.22
C ARG A 99 -19.89 -5.07 11.35
N GLY A 100 -19.14 -5.33 12.42
CA GLY A 100 -18.70 -6.68 12.79
C GLY A 100 -17.88 -7.39 11.73
N SER A 101 -18.11 -8.69 11.56
CA SER A 101 -17.34 -9.54 10.63
C SER A 101 -17.49 -9.10 9.16
N ALA A 102 -18.66 -8.57 8.78
CA ALA A 102 -18.89 -8.06 7.43
C ALA A 102 -17.99 -6.84 7.13
N ALA A 103 -17.98 -5.83 8.01
CA ALA A 103 -17.08 -4.68 7.87
C ALA A 103 -15.61 -5.10 7.87
N ALA A 104 -15.21 -6.02 8.76
CA ALA A 104 -13.84 -6.52 8.83
C ALA A 104 -13.39 -7.19 7.52
N LEU A 105 -14.27 -7.95 6.87
CA LEU A 105 -13.97 -8.56 5.57
C LEU A 105 -13.75 -7.50 4.49
N ARG A 106 -14.55 -6.43 4.46
CA ARG A 106 -14.45 -5.37 3.44
C ARG A 106 -13.20 -4.52 3.63
N LEU A 107 -12.91 -4.16 4.88
CA LEU A 107 -11.68 -3.49 5.24
C LEU A 107 -10.45 -4.32 4.84
N ARG A 108 -10.42 -5.62 5.14
CA ARG A 108 -9.31 -6.50 4.76
C ARG A 108 -9.18 -6.62 3.24
N ALA A 109 -10.28 -6.69 2.49
CA ALA A 109 -10.25 -6.71 1.04
C ALA A 109 -9.60 -5.44 0.46
N LEU A 110 -9.98 -4.26 0.98
CA LEU A 110 -9.34 -2.99 0.60
C LEU A 110 -7.85 -2.98 0.94
N GLN A 111 -7.46 -3.45 2.14
CA GLN A 111 -6.05 -3.52 2.52
C GLN A 111 -5.25 -4.47 1.62
N VAL A 112 -5.77 -5.66 1.32
CA VAL A 112 -5.13 -6.63 0.41
C VAL A 112 -4.97 -6.04 -0.98
N HIS A 113 -5.98 -5.32 -1.49
CA HIS A 113 -5.90 -4.64 -2.79
C HIS A 113 -4.79 -3.59 -2.82
N VAL A 114 -4.74 -2.72 -1.80
CA VAL A 114 -3.69 -1.70 -1.68
C VAL A 114 -2.31 -2.36 -1.59
N ILE A 115 -2.10 -3.31 -0.68
CA ILE A 115 -0.80 -3.95 -0.46
C ILE A 115 -0.34 -4.73 -1.71
N SER A 116 -1.24 -5.49 -2.33
CA SER A 116 -0.92 -6.23 -3.56
C SER A 116 -0.56 -5.29 -4.69
N SER A 117 -1.27 -4.16 -4.85
CA SER A 117 -0.93 -3.18 -5.89
C SER A 117 0.47 -2.60 -5.71
N VAL A 118 0.91 -2.36 -4.47
CA VAL A 118 2.27 -1.89 -4.15
C VAL A 118 3.29 -2.98 -4.47
N LEU A 119 3.00 -4.24 -4.16
CA LEU A 119 3.91 -5.35 -4.45
C LEU A 119 4.09 -5.54 -5.96
N MET A 120 3.01 -5.49 -6.73
CA MET A 120 3.04 -5.65 -8.18
C MET A 120 3.75 -4.48 -8.88
N ASP A 121 3.45 -3.25 -8.49
CA ASP A 121 4.13 -2.05 -9.01
C ASP A 121 5.65 -2.12 -8.80
N ARG A 122 6.08 -2.58 -7.62
CA ARG A 122 7.50 -2.78 -7.32
C ARG A 122 8.15 -3.89 -8.16
N ALA A 123 7.42 -4.96 -8.42
CA ALA A 123 7.92 -6.03 -9.26
C ALA A 123 8.09 -5.55 -10.71
N ALA A 124 7.19 -4.70 -11.19
CA ALA A 124 7.30 -4.02 -12.49
C ALA A 124 8.44 -3.02 -12.57
N ALA A 125 8.66 -2.23 -11.53
CA ALA A 125 9.79 -1.29 -11.47
C ALA A 125 11.16 -2.01 -11.53
N ARG A 126 11.23 -3.28 -11.11
CA ARG A 126 12.46 -4.10 -11.17
C ARG A 126 12.61 -4.88 -12.47
N ASN A 127 11.49 -5.21 -13.12
CA ASN A 127 11.46 -5.95 -14.37
C ASN A 127 10.36 -5.40 -15.28
N ALA A 128 10.75 -4.77 -16.39
CA ALA A 128 9.82 -4.18 -17.34
C ALA A 128 8.88 -5.20 -18.02
N SER A 129 9.22 -6.49 -18.03
CA SER A 129 8.32 -7.57 -18.49
C SER A 129 7.46 -8.17 -17.38
N HIS A 130 7.49 -7.61 -16.17
CA HIS A 130 6.58 -8.07 -15.12
C HIS A 130 5.12 -7.75 -15.50
N GLY A 131 4.25 -8.73 -15.35
CA GLY A 131 2.84 -8.60 -15.69
C GLY A 131 2.52 -8.86 -17.18
N THR A 132 3.52 -9.00 -18.05
CA THR A 132 3.28 -9.43 -19.44
C THR A 132 3.04 -10.93 -19.49
N VAL A 133 2.04 -11.36 -20.25
CA VAL A 133 1.77 -12.77 -20.54
C VAL A 133 2.20 -13.05 -21.97
N ASP A 134 3.03 -14.08 -22.15
CA ASP A 134 3.44 -14.53 -23.48
C ASP A 134 2.21 -14.99 -24.29
N PRO A 135 1.89 -14.34 -25.43
CA PRO A 135 0.75 -14.70 -26.28
C PRO A 135 0.77 -16.15 -26.74
N ASP A 136 1.95 -16.74 -26.92
CA ASP A 136 2.11 -18.12 -27.42
C ASP A 136 1.67 -19.17 -26.38
N LEU A 137 1.50 -18.77 -25.11
CA LEU A 137 0.94 -19.62 -24.06
C LEU A 137 -0.58 -19.77 -24.14
N TRP A 138 -1.25 -18.94 -24.94
CA TRP A 138 -2.71 -19.02 -25.11
C TRP A 138 -3.09 -20.08 -26.16
N PRO A 139 -4.21 -20.80 -25.98
CA PRO A 139 -4.72 -21.71 -27.01
C PRO A 139 -4.92 -21.01 -28.35
N ALA A 140 -4.55 -21.68 -29.45
CA ALA A 140 -4.68 -21.15 -30.81
C ALA A 140 -6.14 -20.94 -31.26
N ASP A 141 -7.10 -21.48 -30.51
CA ASP A 141 -8.54 -21.32 -30.71
C ASP A 141 -9.21 -20.36 -29.70
N PHE A 142 -8.46 -19.72 -28.79
CA PHE A 142 -9.00 -18.69 -27.92
C PHE A 142 -9.53 -17.50 -28.75
N ALA A 143 -10.81 -17.18 -28.56
CA ALA A 143 -11.53 -16.27 -29.46
C ALA A 143 -11.11 -14.81 -29.31
N ASP A 144 -10.86 -14.34 -28.08
CA ASP A 144 -10.59 -12.93 -27.80
C ASP A 144 -9.09 -12.63 -27.96
N ARG A 145 -8.67 -12.40 -29.20
CA ARG A 145 -7.27 -12.07 -29.54
C ARG A 145 -6.86 -10.66 -29.12
N GLU A 146 -7.83 -9.77 -28.94
CA GLU A 146 -7.58 -8.42 -28.43
C GLU A 146 -7.14 -8.47 -26.96
N LEU A 147 -7.82 -9.28 -26.14
CA LEU A 147 -7.40 -9.53 -24.75
C LEU A 147 -6.00 -10.13 -24.67
N VAL A 148 -5.68 -11.12 -25.51
CA VAL A 148 -4.35 -11.75 -25.52
C VAL A 148 -3.27 -10.72 -25.86
N ALA A 149 -3.50 -9.88 -26.87
CA ALA A 149 -2.58 -8.80 -27.22
C ALA A 149 -2.44 -7.78 -26.09
N ALA A 150 -3.54 -7.38 -25.45
CA ALA A 150 -3.52 -6.42 -24.34
C ALA A 150 -2.79 -6.96 -23.10
N LEU A 151 -2.88 -8.26 -22.81
CA LEU A 151 -2.16 -8.90 -21.70
C LEU A 151 -0.66 -9.13 -21.99
N ALA A 152 -0.25 -9.02 -23.26
CA ALA A 152 1.16 -9.05 -23.64
C ALA A 152 1.87 -7.73 -23.33
N ASP A 153 1.12 -6.63 -23.24
CA ASP A 153 1.66 -5.33 -22.86
C ASP A 153 1.92 -5.25 -21.35
N PRO A 154 2.97 -4.51 -20.91
CA PRO A 154 3.22 -4.30 -19.49
C PRO A 154 2.02 -3.66 -18.78
N ALA A 155 1.64 -4.22 -17.63
CA ALA A 155 0.49 -3.74 -16.89
C ALA A 155 0.70 -2.31 -16.36
N ALA A 156 -0.26 -1.42 -16.65
CA ALA A 156 -0.35 -0.10 -16.05
C ALA A 156 -0.91 -0.20 -14.62
N TYR A 157 -0.06 -0.53 -13.64
CA TYR A 157 -0.50 -0.86 -12.28
C TYR A 157 -1.24 0.26 -11.53
N ASP A 158 -1.01 1.53 -11.88
CA ASP A 158 -1.83 2.64 -11.39
C ASP A 158 -3.28 2.53 -11.88
N THR A 159 -3.47 2.27 -13.17
CA THR A 159 -4.79 2.06 -13.78
C THR A 159 -5.48 0.82 -13.21
N VAL A 160 -4.74 -0.29 -13.05
CA VAL A 160 -5.26 -1.54 -12.47
C VAL A 160 -5.67 -1.33 -11.00
N PHE A 161 -4.87 -0.59 -10.24
CA PHE A 161 -5.20 -0.24 -8.85
C PHE A 161 -6.51 0.56 -8.78
N GLU A 162 -6.65 1.61 -9.60
CA GLU A 162 -7.87 2.43 -9.61
C GLU A 162 -9.09 1.61 -10.04
N TYR A 163 -8.98 0.81 -11.09
CA TYR A 163 -10.07 -0.06 -11.54
C TYR A 163 -10.52 -1.03 -10.44
N GLY A 164 -9.58 -1.70 -9.78
CA GLY A 164 -9.89 -2.63 -8.68
C GLY A 164 -10.47 -1.92 -7.45
N LEU A 165 -10.00 -0.71 -7.13
CA LEU A 165 -10.51 0.09 -6.02
C LEU A 165 -11.96 0.49 -6.27
N GLN A 166 -12.26 1.03 -7.46
CA GLN A 166 -13.63 1.39 -7.83
C GLN A 166 -14.55 0.17 -7.82
N SER A 167 -14.08 -0.97 -8.34
CA SER A 167 -14.86 -2.22 -8.35
C SER A 167 -15.19 -2.71 -6.93
N LEU A 168 -14.22 -2.67 -6.00
CA LEU A 168 -14.42 -3.05 -4.61
C LEU A 168 -15.41 -2.12 -3.89
N LEU A 169 -15.31 -0.80 -4.14
CA LEU A 169 -16.20 0.19 -3.52
C LEU A 169 -17.61 0.15 -4.10
N ALA A 170 -17.76 -0.06 -5.41
CA ALA A 170 -19.07 -0.23 -6.04
C ALA A 170 -19.84 -1.43 -5.45
N GLY A 171 -19.14 -2.52 -5.10
CA GLY A 171 -19.75 -3.66 -4.41
C GLY A 171 -20.33 -3.33 -3.03
N LEU A 172 -19.88 -2.24 -2.38
CA LEU A 172 -20.46 -1.75 -1.12
C LEU A 172 -21.77 -0.99 -1.34
N ALA A 173 -21.90 -0.29 -2.47
CA ALA A 173 -23.12 0.43 -2.82
C ALA A 173 -24.26 -0.48 -3.29
N ALA A 174 -23.93 -1.67 -3.81
CA ALA A 174 -24.90 -2.64 -4.31
C ALA A 174 -25.44 -3.60 -3.23
N SER A 175 -24.96 -3.50 -1.98
CA SER A 175 -25.39 -4.34 -0.86
C SER A 175 -26.52 -3.65 -0.08
N ASP A 176 -27.69 -3.51 -0.71
CA ASP A 176 -28.98 -3.19 -0.08
C ASP A 176 -29.86 -4.46 -0.01
#